data_AF-G9N6U2-F1
#
_entry.id   AF-G9N6U2-F1
#
_cell.length_a   1.000
_cell.length_b   1.000
_cell.length_c   1.000
_cell.angle_alpha   90.00
_cell.angle_beta   90.00
_cell.angle_gamma   90.00
#
_symmetry.space_group_name_H-M   'P 1'
#
loop_
_entity.id
_entity.type
_entity.pdbx_description
1 polymer ?
#
loop_
_entity_poly.entity_id
_entity_poly.type
_entity_poly.pdbx_seq_one_letter_code
_entity_poly.pdbx_strand_id
1 'polypeptide(L)'
;MRSSVYAAAFFSLVTLGFAAECHPKVDPIPTFSLSDGRNLQNDVHGNQFQPPLEFPLTIDPAHTASFSVGSAIACIENAYSYESTRIGQTDLANAIQNIMDECDNGDGTTKGGKVDIIGDNGLPLEVLIQDRSLGCEN
;
A
#
# COMPACT_ATOMS: atom_id res chain seq x y z
N MET A 1 -10.00 -41.69 -36.76
CA MET A 1 -9.11 -40.52 -36.61
C MET A 1 -9.27 -40.02 -35.18
N ARG A 2 -8.19 -40.06 -34.40
CA ARG A 2 -8.14 -39.53 -33.02
C ARG A 2 -7.87 -38.04 -33.10
N SER A 3 -8.68 -37.22 -32.44
CA SER A 3 -8.28 -35.87 -32.05
C SER A 3 -8.69 -35.62 -30.61
N SER A 4 -7.70 -35.75 -29.74
CA SER A 4 -7.67 -35.21 -28.39
C SER A 4 -7.54 -33.70 -28.50
N VAL A 5 -8.40 -32.93 -27.82
CA VAL A 5 -8.11 -31.52 -27.55
C VAL A 5 -8.22 -31.31 -26.05
N TYR A 6 -7.14 -30.73 -25.56
CA TYR A 6 -6.69 -30.66 -24.18
C TYR A 6 -7.58 -29.76 -23.32
N ALA A 7 -7.80 -30.18 -22.08
CA ALA A 7 -8.28 -29.34 -21.01
C ALA A 7 -7.24 -28.25 -20.71
N ALA A 8 -7.60 -26.99 -20.90
CA ALA A 8 -6.87 -25.86 -20.35
C ALA A 8 -7.34 -25.67 -18.91
N ALA A 9 -6.61 -26.25 -17.96
CA ALA A 9 -6.73 -25.88 -16.56
C ALA A 9 -6.23 -24.44 -16.42
N PHE A 10 -7.16 -23.49 -16.28
CA PHE A 10 -6.85 -22.16 -15.79
C PHE A 10 -6.38 -22.31 -14.34
N PHE A 11 -5.07 -22.33 -14.15
CA PHE A 11 -4.45 -22.05 -12.87
C PHE A 11 -4.72 -20.59 -12.55
N SER A 12 -5.85 -20.31 -11.91
CA SER A 12 -6.02 -19.07 -11.16
C SER A 12 -5.00 -19.10 -10.04
N LEU A 13 -3.86 -18.47 -10.28
CA LEU A 13 -2.98 -17.95 -9.23
C LEU A 13 -3.83 -16.98 -8.42
N VAL A 14 -4.47 -17.49 -7.37
CA VAL A 14 -4.99 -16.67 -6.29
C VAL A 14 -3.76 -16.15 -5.57
N THR A 15 -3.17 -15.08 -6.08
CA THR A 15 -2.43 -14.17 -5.22
C THR A 15 -3.47 -13.65 -4.23
N LEU A 16 -3.43 -14.18 -3.01
CA LEU A 16 -4.10 -13.59 -1.85
C LEU A 16 -3.40 -12.26 -1.55
N GLY A 17 -3.49 -11.30 -2.48
CA GLY A 17 -3.30 -9.90 -2.19
C GLY A 17 -4.59 -9.47 -1.52
N PHE A 18 -4.52 -9.03 -0.28
CA PHE A 18 -5.63 -8.31 0.33
C PHE A 18 -6.01 -7.18 -0.65
N ALA A 19 -7.28 -7.17 -1.08
CA ALA A 19 -7.75 -6.16 -2.02
C ALA A 19 -7.66 -4.81 -1.32
N ALA A 20 -7.17 -3.78 -2.01
CA ALA A 20 -7.16 -2.45 -1.44
C ALA A 20 -8.60 -1.98 -1.15
N GLU A 21 -8.81 -1.48 0.06
CA GLU A 21 -10.05 -0.83 0.45
C GLU A 21 -9.93 0.66 0.17
N CYS A 22 -10.57 1.12 -0.91
CA CYS A 22 -10.59 2.53 -1.23
C CYS A 22 -11.42 3.32 -0.22
N HIS A 23 -10.94 4.51 0.15
CA HIS A 23 -11.75 5.41 0.95
C HIS A 23 -13.11 5.61 0.27
N PRO A 24 -14.20 5.62 1.05
CA PRO A 24 -15.52 5.71 0.46
C PRO A 24 -15.59 6.99 -0.39
N LYS A 25 -16.08 6.88 -1.62
CA LYS A 25 -16.12 8.00 -2.58
C LYS A 25 -17.03 9.16 -2.14
N VAL A 26 -17.60 9.10 -0.94
CA VAL A 26 -18.39 10.15 -0.30
C VAL A 26 -17.51 11.24 0.30
N ASP A 27 -18.02 12.47 0.30
CA ASP A 27 -17.38 13.67 0.83
C ASP A 27 -17.73 13.88 2.31
N PRO A 28 -16.87 14.56 3.11
CA PRO A 28 -15.67 15.31 2.71
C PRO A 28 -14.39 14.55 3.05
N ILE A 29 -13.83 13.83 2.08
CA ILE A 29 -12.45 13.30 2.16
C ILE A 29 -11.66 14.02 1.07
N PRO A 30 -10.59 14.78 1.41
CA PRO A 30 -9.72 15.40 0.43
C PRO A 30 -9.19 14.40 -0.59
N THR A 31 -9.03 14.87 -1.83
CA THR A 31 -8.34 14.11 -2.89
C THR A 31 -6.93 14.63 -3.04
N PHE A 32 -6.01 13.74 -3.40
CA PHE A 32 -4.63 14.06 -3.75
C PHE A 32 -4.31 13.64 -5.19
N SER A 33 -3.16 14.09 -5.68
CA SER A 33 -2.70 13.75 -7.03
C SER A 33 -2.33 12.28 -7.14
N LEU A 34 -2.91 11.58 -8.11
CA LEU A 34 -2.54 10.19 -8.41
C LEU A 34 -1.06 10.08 -8.77
N SER A 35 -0.50 11.07 -9.48
CA SER A 35 0.92 11.07 -9.84
C SER A 35 1.82 11.11 -8.60
N ASP A 36 1.41 11.83 -7.55
CA ASP A 36 2.19 11.93 -6.32
C ASP A 36 2.16 10.60 -5.55
N GLY A 37 1.03 9.90 -5.55
CA GLY A 37 0.95 8.54 -5.02
C GLY A 37 1.81 7.53 -5.80
N ARG A 38 1.88 7.65 -7.14
CA ARG A 38 2.80 6.83 -7.96
C ARG A 38 4.28 7.19 -7.72
N ASN A 39 4.59 8.46 -7.53
CA ASN A 39 5.93 8.89 -7.17
C ASN A 39 6.32 8.36 -5.78
N LEU A 40 5.40 8.36 -4.81
CA LEU A 40 5.60 7.74 -3.51
C LEU A 40 5.96 6.24 -3.63
N GLN A 41 5.25 5.51 -4.49
CA GLN A 41 5.56 4.10 -4.79
C GLN A 41 6.94 3.93 -5.42
N ASN A 42 7.30 4.78 -6.40
CA ASN A 42 8.61 4.75 -7.04
C ASN A 42 9.75 5.11 -6.06
N ASP A 43 9.54 6.09 -5.18
CA ASP A 43 10.51 6.51 -4.18
C ASP A 43 10.74 5.40 -3.14
N VAL A 44 9.69 4.67 -2.74
CA VAL A 44 9.82 3.44 -1.93
C VAL A 44 10.58 2.37 -2.72
N HIS A 45 10.20 2.10 -3.97
CA HIS A 45 10.84 1.07 -4.79
C HIS A 45 12.33 1.34 -5.08
N GLY A 46 12.71 2.61 -5.24
CA GLY A 46 14.09 3.05 -5.47
C GLY A 46 14.84 3.46 -4.19
N ASN A 47 14.17 3.47 -3.04
CA ASN A 47 14.65 4.03 -1.77
C ASN A 47 15.24 5.46 -1.92
N GLN A 48 14.49 6.35 -2.58
CA GLN A 48 14.95 7.69 -2.99
C GLN A 48 14.70 8.77 -1.94
N PHE A 49 14.32 8.40 -0.71
CA PHE A 49 14.14 9.32 0.41
C PHE A 49 15.47 9.90 0.90
N GLN A 50 15.41 11.06 1.57
CA GLN A 50 16.57 11.70 2.20
C GLN A 50 16.27 12.03 3.68
N PRO A 51 16.84 11.26 4.64
CA PRO A 51 17.68 10.08 4.43
C PRO A 51 16.91 8.89 3.81
N PRO A 52 17.60 7.92 3.18
CA PRO A 52 16.96 6.70 2.71
C PRO A 52 16.27 5.96 3.85
N LEU A 53 15.18 5.25 3.55
CA LEU A 53 14.52 4.36 4.51
C LEU A 53 15.40 3.14 4.77
N GLU A 54 15.44 2.71 6.03
CA GLU A 54 16.18 1.51 6.44
C GLU A 54 15.30 0.28 6.28
N PHE A 55 15.53 -0.50 5.22
CA PHE A 55 14.83 -1.77 4.99
C PHE A 55 15.61 -2.98 5.56
N PRO A 56 14.93 -4.00 6.13
CA PRO A 56 13.48 -4.08 6.30
C PRO A 56 12.98 -3.03 7.32
N LEU A 57 11.91 -2.34 6.95
CA LEU A 57 11.41 -1.21 7.72
C LEU A 57 10.77 -1.75 9.00
N THR A 58 11.29 -1.33 10.15
CA THR A 58 10.79 -1.76 11.46
C THR A 58 9.71 -0.78 11.93
N ILE A 59 8.52 -1.30 12.21
CA ILE A 59 7.42 -0.56 12.81
C ILE A 59 7.26 -1.03 14.25
N ASP A 60 7.61 -0.16 15.20
CA ASP A 60 7.51 -0.46 16.62
C ASP A 60 6.06 -0.72 17.08
N PRO A 61 5.86 -1.38 18.22
CA PRO A 61 4.52 -1.66 18.72
C PRO A 61 3.75 -0.38 18.99
N ALA A 62 2.45 -0.37 18.63
CA ALA A 62 1.57 0.79 18.78
C ALA A 62 2.16 2.07 18.16
N HIS A 63 2.82 1.94 17.01
CA HIS A 63 3.46 3.03 16.30
C HIS A 63 3.03 3.10 14.84
N THR A 64 3.10 4.31 14.29
CA THR A 64 2.82 4.58 12.88
C THR A 64 4.04 5.22 12.24
N ALA A 65 4.64 4.55 11.27
CA ALA A 65 5.64 5.18 10.42
C ALA A 65 4.96 5.98 9.31
N SER A 66 5.54 7.11 8.93
CA SER A 66 4.99 7.95 7.86
C SER A 66 6.06 8.51 6.93
N PHE A 67 5.71 8.65 5.66
CA PHE A 67 6.54 9.26 4.62
C PHE A 67 5.62 9.86 3.55
N SER A 68 6.10 10.91 2.88
CA SER A 68 5.23 11.70 2.02
C SER A 68 5.95 12.22 0.78
N VAL A 69 5.23 12.27 -0.34
CA VAL A 69 5.69 12.81 -1.63
C VAL A 69 4.58 13.66 -2.23
N GLY A 70 4.88 14.91 -2.58
CA GLY A 70 3.89 15.86 -3.10
C GLY A 70 2.66 16.01 -2.19
N SER A 71 1.48 15.69 -2.71
CA SER A 71 0.20 15.69 -1.99
C SER A 71 -0.14 14.38 -1.29
N ALA A 72 0.63 13.29 -1.50
CA ALA A 72 0.38 12.00 -0.89
C ALA A 72 1.18 11.80 0.42
N ILE A 73 0.57 11.09 1.37
CA ILE A 73 1.25 10.53 2.55
C ILE A 73 0.92 9.04 2.66
N ALA A 74 1.92 8.25 3.05
CA ALA A 74 1.73 6.87 3.49
C ALA A 74 1.87 6.78 5.00
N CYS A 75 0.97 6.03 5.62
CA CYS A 75 0.95 5.70 7.02
C CYS A 75 1.00 4.18 7.15
N ILE A 76 1.96 3.66 7.91
CA ILE A 76 2.09 2.22 8.17
C ILE A 76 1.90 2.02 9.66
N GLU A 77 0.76 1.46 10.03
CA GLU A 77 0.37 1.28 11.42
C GLU A 77 0.66 -0.14 11.90
N ASN A 78 1.37 -0.23 13.03
CA ASN A 78 1.41 -1.44 13.85
C ASN A 78 0.46 -1.28 15.04
N ALA A 79 -0.77 -1.78 14.88
CA ALA A 79 -1.78 -1.73 15.93
C ALA A 79 -1.48 -2.68 17.11
N TYR A 80 -0.46 -3.53 17.01
CA TYR A 80 -0.08 -4.46 18.07
C TYR A 80 0.86 -3.80 19.07
N SER A 81 0.61 -3.99 20.36
CA SER A 81 1.32 -3.31 21.45
C SER A 81 2.51 -4.08 22.03
N TYR A 82 2.80 -5.28 21.52
CA TYR A 82 3.75 -6.21 22.14
C TYR A 82 5.00 -6.52 21.30
N GLU A 83 4.94 -6.37 19.98
CA GLU A 83 6.03 -6.76 19.07
C GLU A 83 6.21 -5.75 17.94
N SER A 84 7.46 -5.41 17.65
CA SER A 84 7.81 -4.68 16.43
C SER A 84 7.65 -5.63 15.24
N THR A 85 7.14 -5.10 14.13
CA THR A 85 6.94 -5.85 12.90
C THR A 85 7.83 -5.27 11.81
N ARG A 86 8.42 -6.12 10.96
CA ARG A 86 9.28 -5.65 9.86
C ARG A 86 8.70 -6.00 8.51
N ILE A 87 8.89 -5.08 7.54
CA ILE A 87 8.40 -5.24 6.18
C ILE A 87 9.49 -5.01 5.13
N GLY A 88 9.37 -5.74 4.02
CA GLY A 88 10.22 -5.58 2.86
C GLY A 88 9.89 -4.33 2.05
N GLN A 89 10.89 -3.81 1.36
CA GLN A 89 10.75 -2.68 0.45
C GLN A 89 9.76 -2.97 -0.68
N THR A 90 9.87 -4.15 -1.30
CA THR A 90 8.99 -4.58 -2.39
C THR A 90 7.55 -4.74 -1.94
N ASP A 91 7.32 -5.28 -0.74
CA ASP A 91 5.97 -5.47 -0.21
C ASP A 91 5.27 -4.13 0.00
N LEU A 92 5.98 -3.16 0.56
CA LEU A 92 5.47 -1.81 0.73
C LEU A 92 5.20 -1.13 -0.63
N ALA A 93 6.14 -1.19 -1.57
CA ALA A 93 5.94 -0.61 -2.90
C ALA A 93 4.73 -1.22 -3.62
N ASN A 94 4.55 -2.54 -3.54
CA ASN A 94 3.42 -3.25 -4.13
C ASN A 94 2.10 -2.89 -3.46
N ALA A 95 2.08 -2.69 -2.13
CA ALA A 95 0.91 -2.24 -1.40
C ALA A 95 0.45 -0.85 -1.86
N ILE A 96 1.38 0.10 -1.98
CA ILE A 96 1.08 1.45 -2.50
C ILE A 96 0.58 1.35 -3.95
N GLN A 97 1.23 0.53 -4.79
CA GLN A 97 0.80 0.32 -6.17
C GLN A 97 -0.64 -0.20 -6.24
N ASN A 98 -0.98 -1.22 -5.44
CA ASN A 98 -2.32 -1.80 -5.39
C ASN A 98 -3.38 -0.74 -5.04
N ILE A 99 -3.14 0.07 -4.00
CA ILE A 99 -4.06 1.15 -3.63
C ILE A 99 -4.21 2.17 -4.77
N MET A 100 -3.11 2.55 -5.43
CA MET A 100 -3.19 3.52 -6.54
C MET A 100 -3.86 2.93 -7.80
N ASP A 101 -3.76 1.62 -8.04
CA ASP A 101 -4.39 0.92 -9.16
C ASP A 101 -5.92 0.80 -8.93
N GLU A 102 -6.33 0.40 -7.73
CA GLU A 102 -7.74 0.16 -7.39
C GLU A 102 -8.52 1.44 -7.07
N CYS A 103 -7.85 2.47 -6.52
CA CYS A 103 -8.51 3.67 -6.00
C CYS A 103 -8.39 4.91 -6.89
N ASP A 104 -7.94 4.76 -8.14
CA ASP A 104 -7.96 5.83 -9.14
C ASP A 104 -9.40 6.29 -9.43
N ASN A 105 -9.65 7.61 -9.44
CA ASN A 105 -10.93 8.19 -9.85
C ASN A 105 -11.08 8.28 -11.38
N GLY A 106 -10.00 8.13 -12.15
CA GLY A 106 -9.97 8.25 -13.61
C GLY A 106 -9.81 9.68 -14.12
N ASP A 107 -9.61 10.64 -13.22
CA ASP A 107 -9.42 12.07 -13.53
C ASP A 107 -8.03 12.60 -13.12
N GLY A 108 -7.13 11.70 -12.74
CA GLY A 108 -5.79 12.05 -12.24
C GLY A 108 -5.74 12.32 -10.73
N THR A 109 -6.84 12.15 -10.01
CA THR A 109 -6.90 12.26 -8.55
C THR A 109 -7.33 10.94 -7.90
N THR A 110 -7.10 10.83 -6.60
CA THR A 110 -7.61 9.72 -5.78
C THR A 110 -7.89 10.20 -4.35
N LYS A 111 -8.81 9.53 -3.65
CA LYS A 111 -8.97 9.67 -2.19
C LYS A 111 -8.02 8.74 -1.42
N GLY A 112 -7.31 7.87 -2.14
CA GLY A 112 -6.48 6.83 -1.56
C GLY A 112 -7.31 5.68 -0.98
N GLY A 113 -6.71 4.96 -0.05
CA GLY A 113 -7.27 3.76 0.52
C GLY A 113 -6.26 3.05 1.40
N LYS A 114 -6.61 1.83 1.80
CA LYS A 114 -5.80 1.03 2.71
C LYS A 114 -5.68 -0.42 2.27
N VAL A 115 -4.60 -1.07 2.69
CA VAL A 115 -4.39 -2.50 2.47
C VAL A 115 -3.52 -3.07 3.60
N ASP A 116 -3.77 -4.32 3.97
CA ASP A 116 -2.94 -5.02 4.93
C ASP A 116 -1.76 -5.72 4.23
N ILE A 117 -0.57 -5.60 4.81
CA ILE A 117 0.61 -6.40 4.47
C ILE A 117 1.03 -7.26 5.65
N ILE A 118 1.52 -8.47 5.38
CA ILE A 118 1.98 -9.39 6.43
C ILE A 118 3.47 -9.15 6.68
N GLY A 119 3.82 -8.82 7.93
CA GLY A 119 5.21 -8.66 8.35
C GLY A 119 5.96 -9.97 8.62
N ASP A 120 7.23 -9.85 8.96
CA ASP A 120 8.15 -10.98 9.19
C ASP A 120 7.72 -11.91 10.35
N ASN A 121 7.05 -11.37 11.36
CA ASN A 121 6.46 -12.09 12.49
C ASN A 121 5.07 -12.68 12.20
N GLY A 122 4.53 -12.50 10.99
CA GLY A 122 3.19 -12.96 10.60
C GLY A 122 2.04 -12.05 11.07
N LEU A 123 2.34 -10.91 11.70
CA LEU A 123 1.34 -9.91 12.08
C LEU A 123 1.04 -8.98 10.89
N PRO A 124 -0.24 -8.63 10.64
CA PRO A 124 -0.59 -7.65 9.64
C PRO A 124 -0.18 -6.23 10.06
N LEU A 125 0.16 -5.41 9.07
CA LEU A 125 0.33 -3.97 9.19
C LEU A 125 -0.60 -3.30 8.20
N GLU A 126 -1.35 -2.30 8.68
CA GLU A 126 -2.22 -1.51 7.81
C GLU A 126 -1.36 -0.46 7.09
N VAL A 127 -1.37 -0.48 5.75
CA VAL A 127 -0.80 0.57 4.91
C VAL A 127 -1.94 1.44 4.43
N LEU A 128 -1.96 2.69 4.86
CA LEU A 128 -2.93 3.71 4.48
C LEU A 128 -2.25 4.76 3.60
N ILE A 129 -2.84 5.04 2.44
CA ILE A 129 -2.43 6.15 1.57
C ILE A 129 -3.57 7.15 1.50
N GLN A 130 -3.28 8.41 1.78
CA GLN A 130 -4.27 9.48 1.76
C GLN A 130 -3.64 10.83 1.42
N ASP A 131 -4.49 11.87 1.38
CA ASP A 131 -4.01 13.25 1.23
C ASP A 131 -3.16 13.66 2.43
N ARG A 132 -2.01 14.27 2.17
CA ARG A 132 -1.04 14.69 3.19
C ARG A 132 -1.63 15.59 4.26
N SER A 133 -2.63 16.41 3.92
CA SER A 133 -3.27 17.31 4.89
C SER A 133 -4.00 16.59 6.03
N LEU A 134 -4.33 15.31 5.85
CA LEU A 134 -4.94 14.47 6.88
C LEU A 134 -3.92 13.93 7.89
N GLY A 135 -2.63 13.90 7.54
CA GLY A 135 -1.58 13.33 8.41
C GLY A 135 -1.67 11.81 8.54
N CYS A 136 -1.09 11.27 9.62
CA CYS A 136 -1.15 9.84 9.99
C CYS A 136 -1.65 9.62 11.42
N GLU A 137 -2.14 10.68 12.08
CA GLU A 137 -2.72 10.61 13.40
C GLU A 137 -4.23 10.39 13.23
N ASN A 138 -4.72 9.26 13.71
CA ASN A 138 -6.16 9.02 13.92
C ASN A 138 -6.61 9.67 15.23
#